data_AF-A0A5P9BFA6-F1
#
_entry.id   AF-A0A5P9BFA6-F1
#
_cell.length_a   1.000
_cell.length_b   1.000
_cell.length_c   1.000
_cell.angle_alpha   90.00
_cell.angle_beta   90.00
_cell.angle_gamma   90.00
#
_symmetry.space_group_name_H-M   'P 1'
#
loop_
_entity.id
_entity.type
_entity.pdbx_description
1 polymer ?
#
loop_
_entity_poly.entity_id
_entity_poly.type
_entity_poly.pdbx_seq_one_letter_code
_entity_poly.pdbx_strand_id
1 'polypeptide(L)'
;MQNANTSDAKNDIANRFKIIFPCIKQLLDTRNPVAEITTVQFRLLTYKELLLHSHSLTKAEVDKGFNSLTPEEKKIAQLGVLHINQAILEIDELLAGLTTRTL
;
A
#
# COMPACT_ATOMS: atom_id res chain seq x y z
N MET A 1 3.48 21.00 -24.29
CA MET A 1 3.00 21.44 -22.96
C MET A 1 3.16 20.26 -22.02
N GLN A 2 4.24 20.26 -21.23
CA GLN A 2 4.59 19.17 -20.32
C GLN A 2 4.05 19.45 -18.91
N ASN A 3 3.30 18.49 -18.38
CA ASN A 3 3.49 17.87 -17.05
C ASN A 3 3.43 18.70 -15.75
N ALA A 4 2.89 19.93 -15.73
CA ALA A 4 2.64 20.61 -14.44
C ALA A 4 1.58 19.85 -13.62
N ASN A 5 0.43 19.55 -14.23
CA ASN A 5 -0.72 18.95 -13.54
C ASN A 5 -0.44 17.54 -12.97
N THR A 6 0.38 16.71 -13.62
CA THR A 6 0.71 15.36 -13.14
C THR A 6 1.77 15.36 -12.04
N SER A 7 2.74 16.28 -12.09
CA SER A 7 3.71 16.44 -11.02
C SER A 7 3.04 16.99 -9.75
N ASP A 8 2.14 17.95 -9.89
CA ASP A 8 1.41 18.55 -8.77
C ASP A 8 0.48 17.53 -8.10
N ALA A 9 -0.27 16.75 -8.88
CA ALA A 9 -1.13 15.68 -8.35
C ALA A 9 -0.32 14.61 -7.59
N LYS A 10 0.89 14.26 -8.06
CA LYS A 10 1.74 13.27 -7.39
C LYS A 10 2.33 13.82 -6.09
N ASN A 11 2.68 15.10 -6.05
CA ASN A 11 3.14 15.78 -4.84
C ASN A 11 2.02 15.86 -3.80
N ASP A 12 0.78 16.14 -4.23
CA ASP A 12 -0.39 16.15 -3.34
C ASP A 12 -0.64 14.76 -2.74
N ILE A 13 -0.56 13.70 -3.55
CA ILE A 13 -0.65 12.31 -3.09
C ILE A 13 0.49 11.99 -2.12
N ALA A 14 1.73 12.38 -2.43
CA ALA A 14 2.87 12.18 -1.54
C ALA A 14 2.71 12.84 -0.18
N ASN A 15 2.15 14.05 -0.17
CA ASN A 15 1.91 14.82 1.05
C ASN A 15 0.78 14.24 1.89
N ARG A 16 -0.27 13.73 1.25
CA ARG A 16 -1.47 13.21 1.93
C ARG A 16 -1.33 11.76 2.40
N PHE A 17 -0.66 10.91 1.64
CA PHE A 17 -0.59 9.46 1.86
C PHE A 17 0.85 9.01 2.18
N LYS A 18 1.43 9.59 3.24
CA LYS A 18 2.86 9.49 3.52
C LYS A 18 3.32 8.06 3.84
N ILE A 19 2.48 7.26 4.50
CA ILE A 19 2.86 5.90 4.92
C ILE A 19 2.97 5.02 3.68
N ILE A 20 1.98 5.07 2.80
CA ILE A 20 1.94 4.19 1.64
C ILE A 20 2.67 4.75 0.42
N PHE A 21 2.93 6.06 0.33
CA PHE A 21 3.54 6.68 -0.85
C PHE A 21 4.79 5.97 -1.38
N PRO A 22 5.76 5.53 -0.55
CA PRO A 22 6.92 4.78 -1.03
C PRO A 22 6.55 3.49 -1.78
N CYS A 23 5.48 2.80 -1.37
CA CYS A 23 4.99 1.57 -1.99
C CYS A 23 4.30 1.80 -3.34
N ILE A 24 3.61 2.94 -3.49
CA ILE A 24 2.72 3.19 -4.64
C ILE A 24 3.28 4.21 -5.64
N LYS A 25 4.36 4.92 -5.31
CA LYS A 25 4.89 6.04 -6.11
C LYS A 25 5.06 5.69 -7.60
N GLN A 26 5.60 4.51 -7.88
CA GLN A 26 5.80 4.03 -9.25
C GLN A 26 4.51 3.44 -9.86
N LEU A 27 3.61 2.92 -9.02
CA LEU A 27 2.35 2.30 -9.45
C LEU A 27 1.36 3.34 -9.99
N LEU A 28 1.42 4.58 -9.50
CA LEU A 28 0.61 5.70 -9.98
C LEU A 28 0.81 6.01 -11.46
N ASP A 29 1.96 5.66 -12.04
CA ASP A 29 2.30 5.92 -13.44
C ASP A 29 1.99 4.73 -14.36
N THR A 30 1.45 3.63 -13.82
CA THR A 30 1.14 2.41 -14.58
C THR A 30 -0.15 2.56 -15.40
N ARG A 31 -0.40 1.61 -16.32
CA ARG A 31 -1.64 1.59 -17.12
C ARG A 31 -2.91 1.34 -16.30
N ASN A 32 -2.78 0.70 -15.13
CA ASN A 32 -3.90 0.39 -14.26
C ASN A 32 -3.50 0.58 -12.78
N PRO A 33 -3.34 1.84 -12.34
CA PRO A 33 -2.84 2.14 -11.00
C PRO A 33 -3.78 1.61 -9.91
N VAL A 34 -5.10 1.60 -10.16
CA VAL A 34 -6.09 1.07 -9.23
C VAL A 34 -5.82 -0.41 -8.95
N ALA A 35 -5.68 -1.25 -9.98
CA ALA A 35 -5.43 -2.68 -9.77
C ALA A 35 -4.09 -2.96 -9.06
N GLU A 36 -3.04 -2.22 -9.42
CA GLU A 36 -1.72 -2.37 -8.80
C GLU A 36 -1.73 -1.96 -7.32
N ILE A 37 -2.37 -0.83 -6.99
CA ILE A 37 -2.53 -0.35 -5.61
C ILE A 37 -3.39 -1.32 -4.79
N THR A 38 -4.48 -1.84 -5.35
CA THR A 38 -5.30 -2.88 -4.71
C THR A 38 -4.47 -4.14 -4.42
N THR A 39 -3.51 -4.48 -5.28
CA THR A 39 -2.61 -5.63 -5.04
C THR A 39 -1.67 -5.37 -3.85
N VAL A 40 -1.17 -4.14 -3.69
CA VAL A 40 -0.42 -3.73 -2.47
C VAL A 40 -1.31 -3.89 -1.24
N GLN A 41 -2.56 -3.44 -1.30
CA GLN A 41 -3.52 -3.57 -0.21
C GLN A 41 -3.72 -5.03 0.20
N PHE A 42 -3.93 -5.93 -0.77
CA PHE A 42 -4.11 -7.36 -0.51
C PHE A 42 -2.90 -7.99 0.17
N ARG A 43 -1.68 -7.64 -0.26
CA ARG A 43 -0.45 -8.14 0.39
C ARG A 43 -0.36 -7.69 1.84
N LEU A 44 -0.64 -6.41 2.12
CA LEU A 44 -0.63 -5.85 3.47
C LEU A 44 -1.72 -6.45 4.36
N LEU A 45 -2.95 -6.61 3.85
CA LEU A 45 -4.06 -7.28 4.56
C LEU A 45 -3.72 -8.75 4.88
N THR A 46 -3.15 -9.47 3.92
CA THR A 46 -2.74 -10.86 4.11
C THR A 46 -1.70 -10.96 5.22
N TYR A 47 -0.67 -10.11 5.19
CA TYR A 47 0.37 -10.15 6.21
C TYR A 47 -0.15 -9.72 7.59
N LYS A 48 -1.03 -8.72 7.65
CA LYS A 48 -1.74 -8.34 8.89
C LYS A 48 -2.45 -9.54 9.51
N GLU A 49 -3.18 -10.31 8.71
CA GLU A 49 -3.90 -11.49 9.19
C GLU A 49 -2.93 -12.52 9.79
N LEU A 50 -1.81 -12.79 9.12
CA LEU A 50 -0.76 -13.69 9.63
C LEU A 50 -0.20 -13.22 10.98
N LEU A 51 -0.03 -11.90 11.18
CA LEU A 51 0.43 -11.36 12.46
C LEU A 51 -0.62 -11.54 13.57
N LEU A 52 -1.89 -11.25 13.28
CA LEU A 52 -3.00 -11.40 14.24
C LEU A 52 -3.18 -12.86 14.69
N HIS A 53 -2.94 -13.81 13.78
CA HIS A 53 -3.08 -15.24 14.02
C HIS A 53 -1.74 -15.96 14.22
N SER A 54 -0.66 -15.22 14.47
CA SER A 54 0.70 -15.78 14.62
C SER A 54 0.82 -16.84 15.72
N HIS A 55 -0.04 -16.79 16.74
CA HIS A 55 -0.12 -17.79 17.81
C HIS A 55 -0.63 -19.16 17.34
N SER A 56 -1.36 -19.21 16.21
CA SER A 56 -1.89 -20.42 15.58
C SER A 56 -1.06 -20.86 14.37
N LEU A 57 0.03 -20.15 14.06
CA LEU A 57 0.83 -20.36 12.86
C LEU A 57 2.26 -20.74 13.24
N THR A 58 2.90 -21.48 12.35
CA THR A 58 4.34 -21.71 12.43
C THR A 58 5.10 -20.45 12.04
N LYS A 59 6.31 -20.30 12.60
CA LYS A 59 7.23 -19.23 12.19
C LYS A 59 7.47 -19.22 10.67
N ALA A 60 7.58 -20.41 10.06
CA ALA A 60 7.80 -20.53 8.62
C ALA A 60 6.63 -19.96 7.78
N GLU A 61 5.38 -20.10 8.24
CA GLU A 61 4.21 -19.53 7.58
C GLU A 61 4.20 -18.00 7.67
N VAL A 62 4.51 -17.45 8.86
CA VAL A 62 4.62 -16.00 9.06
C VAL A 62 5.78 -15.43 8.24
N ASP A 63 6.93 -16.09 8.23
CA ASP A 63 8.11 -15.68 7.45
C ASP A 63 7.84 -15.74 5.95
N LYS A 64 7.10 -16.74 5.46
CA LYS A 64 6.67 -16.82 4.05
C LYS A 64 5.80 -15.63 3.67
N GLY A 65 4.86 -15.25 4.54
CA GLY A 65 4.03 -14.05 4.35
C GLY A 65 4.85 -12.77 4.36
N PHE A 66 5.81 -12.63 5.27
CA PHE A 66 6.71 -11.47 5.29
C PHE A 66 7.57 -11.39 4.02
N ASN A 67 8.03 -12.54 3.52
CA ASN A 67 8.90 -12.60 2.35
C ASN A 67 8.20 -12.29 1.02
N SER A 68 6.88 -12.40 0.95
CA SER A 68 6.11 -12.03 -0.25
C SER A 68 5.91 -10.51 -0.39
N LEU A 69 6.22 -9.73 0.65
CA LEU A 69 6.16 -8.28 0.64
C LEU A 69 7.33 -7.66 -0.13
N THR A 70 7.07 -6.52 -0.78
CA THR A 70 8.12 -5.68 -1.37
C THR A 70 8.98 -5.02 -0.28
N PRO A 71 10.20 -4.52 -0.59
CA PRO A 71 11.05 -3.85 0.39
C PRO A 71 10.36 -2.69 1.13
N GLU A 72 9.53 -1.91 0.44
CA GLU A 72 8.79 -0.80 1.07
C GLU A 72 7.63 -1.30 1.95
N GLU A 73 6.90 -2.33 1.49
CA GLU A 73 5.86 -2.98 2.30
C GLU A 73 6.46 -3.62 3.57
N LYS A 74 7.66 -4.20 3.48
CA LYS A 74 8.38 -4.76 4.63
C LYS A 74 8.68 -3.71 5.70
N LYS A 75 9.03 -2.48 5.31
CA LYS A 75 9.25 -1.38 6.27
C LYS A 75 7.98 -1.07 7.04
N ILE A 76 6.83 -1.01 6.38
CA ILE A 76 5.52 -0.81 7.04
C ILE A 76 5.21 -1.97 7.98
N ALA A 77 5.38 -3.20 7.49
CA ALA A 77 5.13 -4.43 8.24
C ALA A 77 5.98 -4.54 9.52
N GLN A 78 7.24 -4.12 9.48
CA GLN A 78 8.15 -4.11 10.63
C GLN A 78 7.73 -3.15 11.74
N LEU A 79 6.94 -2.12 11.41
CA LEU A 79 6.37 -1.19 12.39
C LEU A 79 5.10 -1.76 13.08
N GLY A 80 4.66 -2.95 12.68
CA GLY A 80 3.60 -3.72 13.32
C GLY A 80 2.18 -3.43 12.81
N VAL A 81 1.21 -4.16 13.36
CA VAL A 81 -0.20 -4.20 12.93
C VAL A 81 -0.84 -2.81 12.87
N LEU A 82 -0.52 -1.92 13.80
CA LEU A 82 -1.05 -0.55 13.82
C LEU A 82 -0.70 0.23 12.55
N HIS A 83 0.55 0.15 12.10
CA HIS A 83 1.02 0.84 10.91
C HIS A 83 0.48 0.20 9.64
N ILE A 84 0.31 -1.13 9.63
CA ILE A 84 -0.35 -1.82 8.52
C ILE A 84 -1.82 -1.35 8.40
N ASN A 85 -2.54 -1.20 9.52
CA ASN A 85 -3.90 -0.66 9.50
C ASN A 85 -3.96 0.76 8.94
N GLN A 86 -3.05 1.64 9.37
CA GLN A 86 -2.98 3.00 8.85
C GLN A 86 -2.67 3.03 7.35
N ALA A 87 -1.73 2.18 6.89
CA ALA A 87 -1.41 2.05 5.47
C ALA A 87 -2.61 1.57 4.64
N ILE A 88 -3.41 0.62 5.15
CA ILE A 88 -4.64 0.16 4.50
C ILE A 88 -5.66 1.28 4.39
N LEU A 89 -5.86 2.09 5.45
CA LEU A 89 -6.76 3.24 5.43
C LEU A 89 -6.31 4.31 4.41
N GLU A 90 -5.01 4.60 4.35
CA GLU A 90 -4.47 5.50 3.31
C GLU A 90 -4.73 4.97 1.90
N ILE A 91 -4.64 3.64 1.70
CA ILE A 91 -4.99 3.02 0.41
C ILE A 91 -6.48 3.16 0.11
N ASP A 92 -7.37 2.89 1.07
CA ASP A 92 -8.82 3.02 0.89
C ASP A 92 -9.21 4.45 0.47
N GLU A 93 -8.65 5.46 1.15
CA GLU A 93 -8.85 6.86 0.81
C GLU A 93 -8.33 7.21 -0.58
N LEU A 94 -7.13 6.73 -0.93
CA LEU A 94 -6.55 6.96 -2.25
C LEU A 94 -7.39 6.33 -3.36
N LEU A 95 -7.79 5.07 -3.20
CA LEU A 95 -8.61 4.36 -4.17
C LEU A 95 -9.96 5.06 -4.36
N ALA A 96 -10.62 5.48 -3.28
CA ALA A 96 -11.84 6.27 -3.36
C ALA A 96 -11.64 7.57 -4.17
N GLY A 97 -10.51 8.26 -3.97
CA GLY A 97 -10.14 9.47 -4.72
C GLY A 97 -9.82 9.22 -6.20
N LEU A 98 -9.25 8.07 -6.54
CA LEU A 98 -8.96 7.69 -7.93
C LEU A 98 -10.25 7.31 -8.67
N THR A 99 -11.11 6.51 -8.06
CA THR A 99 -12.38 6.08 -8.67
C THR A 99 -13.35 7.24 -8.88
N THR A 100 -13.45 8.19 -7.95
CA THR A 100 -14.34 9.36 -8.08
C THR A 100 -13.91 10.35 -9.15
N ARG A 101 -12.63 10.35 -9.56
CA ARG A 101 -12.12 11.18 -10.67
C ARG A 101 -12.33 10.56 -12.05
N THR A 102 -12.88 9.34 -12.13
CA THR A 102 -13.00 8.57 -13.39
C THR A 102 -14.45 8.43 -13.90
N LEU A 103 -15.39 9.26 -13.42
CA LEU A 103 -16.78 9.31 -13.89
C LEU A 103 -17.14 10.69 -14.43
#